data_AF-A0A075FQ59-F1
#
_entry.id   AF-A0A075FQ59-F1
#
_cell.length_a   1.000
_cell.length_b   1.000
_cell.length_c   1.000
_cell.angle_alpha   90.00
_cell.angle_beta   90.00
_cell.angle_gamma   90.00
#
_symmetry.space_group_name_H-M   'P 1'
#
loop_
_entity.id
_entity.type
_entity.pdbx_description
1 polymer ?
#
loop_
_entity_poly.entity_id
_entity_poly.type
_entity_poly.pdbx_seq_one_letter_code
_entity_poly.pdbx_strand_id
1 'polypeptide(L)' 'MTDLWEPRLQWDMIGLLCKKCFDEKELDFNKEKNFCGVCGTKLGFIRYNPKNNWKIKGQLCKNCWDAQKAQIDRK' A
#
# COMPACT_ATOMS: atom_id res chain seq x y z
N MET A 1 -1.08 -33.25 0.83
CA MET A 1 -0.07 -32.19 0.69
C MET A 1 -0.78 -30.89 1.00
N THR A 2 -0.37 -30.15 2.03
CA THR A 2 -0.98 -28.84 2.32
C THR A 2 -0.38 -27.80 1.39
N ASP A 3 -1.19 -27.17 0.54
CA ASP A 3 -0.76 -26.11 -0.37
C ASP A 3 -0.38 -24.86 0.44
N LEU A 4 0.89 -24.83 0.84
CA LEU A 4 1.54 -23.74 1.53
C LEU A 4 2.34 -22.91 0.51
N TRP A 5 2.24 -21.59 0.63
CA TRP A 5 2.76 -20.61 -0.33
C TRP A 5 3.77 -19.70 0.36
N GLU A 6 4.89 -19.46 -0.31
CA GLU A 6 5.90 -18.51 0.13
C GLU A 6 5.41 -17.07 -0.09
N PRO A 7 5.54 -16.17 0.90
CA PRO A 7 5.19 -14.76 0.75
C PRO A 7 6.12 -14.06 -0.25
N ARG A 8 5.65 -12.96 -0.85
CA ARG A 8 6.49 -12.14 -1.73
C ARG A 8 7.60 -11.48 -0.92
N LEU A 9 8.82 -11.39 -1.48
CA LEU A 9 9.95 -10.69 -0.86
C LEU A 9 9.61 -9.26 -0.42
N GLN A 10 8.76 -8.58 -1.20
CA GLN A 10 8.30 -7.21 -0.94
C GLN A 10 7.43 -7.06 0.31
N TRP A 11 6.92 -8.16 0.87
CA TRP A 11 6.05 -8.13 2.05
C TRP A 11 6.83 -8.15 3.36
N ASP A 12 8.15 -8.37 3.32
CA ASP A 12 9.01 -8.47 4.51
C ASP A 12 8.41 -9.40 5.58
N MET A 13 7.96 -10.58 5.12
CA MET A 13 7.32 -11.60 5.94
C MET A 13 8.09 -12.91 5.85
N ILE A 14 8.23 -13.58 6.98
CA ILE A 14 8.87 -14.90 7.09
C ILE A 14 7.80 -15.94 7.43
N GLY A 15 7.90 -17.11 6.80
CA GLY A 15 6.99 -18.24 7.01
C GLY A 15 6.19 -18.60 5.77
N LEU A 16 5.24 -19.53 5.91
CA LEU A 16 4.39 -19.98 4.83
C LEU A 16 2.94 -19.59 5.09
N LEU A 17 2.22 -19.24 4.02
CA LEU A 17 0.81 -18.91 4.04
C LEU A 17 0.01 -20.06 3.43
N CYS A 18 -1.19 -20.35 3.95
CA CYS A 18 -2.12 -21.15 3.16
C CYS A 18 -2.57 -20.35 1.93
N LYS A 19 -3.03 -21.02 0.88
CA LYS A 19 -3.48 -20.37 -0.35
C LYS A 19 -4.45 -19.21 -0.12
N LYS A 20 -5.45 -19.38 0.76
CA LYS A 20 -6.41 -18.32 1.09
C LYS A 20 -5.73 -17.07 1.67
N CYS A 21 -4.83 -17.25 2.64
CA CYS A 21 -4.10 -16.12 3.24
C CYS A 21 -3.15 -15.44 2.26
N PHE A 22 -2.54 -16.21 1.35
CA PHE A 22 -1.72 -15.65 0.28
C PHE A 22 -2.57 -14.79 -0.68
N ASP A 23 -3.69 -15.33 -1.17
CA ASP A 23 -4.59 -14.66 -2.12
C ASP A 23 -5.16 -13.35 -1.53
N GLU A 24 -5.57 -13.36 -0.25
CA GLU A 24 -6.04 -12.16 0.46
C GLU A 24 -4.94 -11.11 0.59
N LYS A 25 -3.74 -11.51 1.02
CA LYS A 25 -2.59 -10.61 1.17
C LYS A 25 -2.15 -10.01 -0.17
N GLU A 26 -2.20 -10.81 -1.23
CA GLU A 26 -1.89 -10.38 -2.58
C GLU A 26 -2.88 -9.34 -3.10
N LEU A 27 -4.17 -9.56 -2.85
CA LEU A 27 -5.21 -8.63 -3.24
C LEU A 27 -5.05 -7.28 -2.53
N ASP A 28 -4.74 -7.29 -1.24
CA ASP A 28 -4.49 -6.07 -0.47
C ASP A 28 -3.22 -5.35 -0.92
N PHE A 29 -2.13 -6.08 -1.14
CA PHE A 29 -0.89 -5.51 -1.66
C PHE A 29 -1.10 -4.85 -3.03
N ASN A 30 -1.88 -5.49 -3.92
CA ASN A 30 -2.23 -4.94 -5.22
C ASN A 30 -3.11 -3.69 -5.09
N LYS A 31 -4.00 -3.62 -4.10
CA LYS A 31 -4.77 -2.40 -3.82
C LYS A 31 -3.85 -1.26 -3.37
N GLU A 32 -2.99 -1.50 -2.39
CA GLU A 32 -2.06 -0.48 -1.87
C GLU A 32 -1.09 0.05 -2.94
N LYS A 33 -0.70 -0.80 -3.90
CA LYS A 33 0.18 -0.44 -5.01
C LYS A 33 -0.51 0.36 -6.12
N ASN A 34 -1.78 0.08 -6.39
CA ASN A 34 -2.49 0.62 -7.56
C ASN A 34 -3.49 1.72 -7.22
N PHE A 35 -3.79 1.97 -5.96
CA PHE A 35 -4.78 2.97 -5.53
C PHE A 35 -4.21 3.92 -4.49
N CYS A 36 -4.74 5.14 -4.47
CA CYS A 36 -4.37 6.14 -3.50
C CYS A 36 -4.77 5.69 -2.08
N GLY A 37 -3.82 5.66 -1.15
CA GLY A 37 -4.05 5.25 0.25
C GLY A 37 -4.96 6.17 1.06
N VAL A 38 -5.38 7.32 0.50
CA VAL A 38 -6.30 8.27 1.14
C VAL A 38 -7.66 8.29 0.47
N CYS A 39 -7.72 8.50 -0.85
CA CYS A 39 -8.99 8.65 -1.57
C CYS A 39 -9.42 7.43 -2.38
N GLY A 40 -8.60 6.37 -2.45
CA GLY A 40 -8.91 5.16 -3.20
C GLY A 40 -8.91 5.33 -4.73
N THR A 41 -8.52 6.48 -5.27
CA THR A 41 -8.44 6.68 -6.73
C THR A 41 -7.33 5.82 -7.32
N LYS A 42 -7.58 5.21 -8.49
CA LYS A 42 -6.57 4.43 -9.23
C LYS A 42 -5.39 5.32 -9.61
N LEU A 43 -4.19 4.90 -9.25
CA LEU A 43 -2.94 5.58 -9.54
C LEU A 43 -2.48 5.23 -10.96
N GLY A 44 -1.96 6.25 -11.66
CA GLY A 44 -1.27 6.08 -12.93
C GLY A 44 0.24 5.95 -12.75
N PHE A 45 1.00 6.34 -13.77
CA PHE A 45 2.47 6.37 -13.71
C PHE A 45 3.00 7.31 -12.62
N ILE A 46 2.32 8.45 -12.40
CA ILE A 46 2.68 9.44 -11.40
C ILE A 46 1.98 9.12 -10.09
N ARG A 47 2.78 8.92 -9.05
CA ARG A 47 2.36 8.55 -7.69
C ARG A 47 3.39 9.04 -6.69
N TYR A 48 2.94 9.37 -5.49
CA TYR A 48 3.74 10.05 -4.49
C TYR A 48 3.85 9.22 -3.24
N ASN A 49 5.05 9.13 -2.68
CA ASN A 49 5.25 8.49 -1.39
C ASN A 49 4.86 9.48 -0.27
N PRO A 50 4.07 9.05 0.73
CA PRO A 50 3.84 9.84 1.93
C PRO A 50 5.16 10.07 2.67
N LYS A 51 5.30 11.19 3.39
CA LYS A 51 6.46 11.42 4.26
C LYS A 51 6.41 10.45 5.46
N ASN A 52 7.57 10.10 6.00
CA ASN A 52 7.70 9.11 7.09
C ASN A 52 6.82 9.43 8.32
N ASN A 53 6.63 10.72 8.64
CA ASN A 53 5.83 11.15 9.79
C ASN A 53 4.32 11.18 9.54
N TRP A 54 3.85 10.94 8.31
CA TRP A 54 2.43 11.04 7.96
C TRP A 54 1.60 9.82 8.38
N LYS A 55 2.25 8.68 8.70
CA LYS A 55 1.61 7.42 9.11
C LYS A 55 0.55 6.91 8.11
N ILE A 56 0.71 7.21 6.82
CA ILE A 56 -0.16 6.74 5.73
C ILE A 56 0.50 5.53 5.07
N LYS A 57 -0.26 4.45 4.88
CA LYS A 57 0.15 3.27 4.11
C LYS A 57 -0.12 3.46 2.61
N GLY A 58 0.68 2.80 1.78
CA GLY A 58 0.55 2.86 0.31
C GLY A 58 1.03 4.18 -0.30
N GLN A 59 0.64 4.40 -1.56
CA GLN A 59 1.03 5.60 -2.32
C GLN A 59 -0.12 6.59 -2.45
N LEU A 60 0.18 7.84 -2.76
CA LEU A 60 -0.78 8.93 -2.88
C LEU A 60 -0.87 9.45 -4.31
N CYS A 61 -2.07 9.89 -4.70
CA CYS A 61 -2.23 10.75 -5.86
C CYS A 61 -1.71 12.17 -5.52
N LYS A 62 -1.45 12.98 -6.55
CA LYS A 62 -0.95 14.36 -6.38
C LYS A 62 -1.82 15.18 -5.42
N ASN A 63 -3.14 15.13 -5.61
CA ASN A 63 -4.08 15.93 -4.84
C ASN A 63 -4.06 15.59 -3.35
N CYS A 64 -4.05 14.30 -3.00
CA CYS A 64 -3.97 13.88 -1.60
C CYS A 64 -2.62 14.20 -0.97
N TRP A 65 -1.53 14.10 -1.73
CA TRP A 65 -0.20 14.44 -1.24
C TRP A 65 -0.08 15.94 -0.92
N ASP A 66 -0.52 16.79 -1.85
CA ASP A 66 -0.53 18.25 -1.69
C ASP A 66 -1.43 18.68 -0.51
N ALA A 67 -2.62 18.08 -0.40
CA ALA A 67 -3.55 18.35 0.70
C ALA A 67 -2.96 17.94 2.06
N GLN A 68 -2.33 16.77 2.16
CA GLN A 68 -1.71 16.29 3.38
C GLN A 68 -0.53 17.17 3.80
N LYS A 69 0.30 17.58 2.83
CA LYS A 69 1.40 18.52 3.08
C LYS A 69 0.88 19.85 3.63
N ALA A 70 -0.14 20.44 2.99
CA ALA A 70 -0.72 21.70 3.42
C ALA A 70 -1.36 21.63 4.82
N GLN A 71 -1.94 20.49 5.21
CA GLN A 71 -2.46 20.31 6.58
C GLN A 71 -1.36 20.31 7.64
N ILE A 72 -0.21 19.70 7.32
CA ILE A 72 0.91 19.58 8.27
C ILE A 72 1.71 20.87 8.34
N ASP A 73 1.94 21.55 7.22
CA ASP A 73 2.66 22.83 7.20
C ASP A 73 1.87 23.96 7.91
N ARG A 74 0.57 23.77 8.17
CA ARG A 74 -0.30 24.69 8.94
C ARG A 74 -0.35 24.40 10.44
N LYS A 75 0.22 23.28 10.89
CA LYS A 75 0.32 22.90 12.31
C LYS A 75 1.70 23.23 12.84
#